data_AF-I4B1X8-F1
#
_entry.id   AF-I4B1X8-F1
#
_cell.length_a   1.000
_cell.length_b   1.000
_cell.length_c   1.000
_cell.angle_alpha   90.00
_cell.angle_beta   90.00
_cell.angle_gamma   90.00
#
_symmetry.space_group_name_H-M   'P 1'
#
loop_
_entity.id
_entity.type
_entity.pdbx_description
1 polymer ?
#
loop_
_entity_poly.entity_id
_entity_poly.type
_entity_poly.pdbx_seq_one_letter_code
_entity_poly.pdbx_strand_id
1 'polypeptide(L)'
;MKILFRNLGYALLLTIISVFVNHALGFNTERHDIGDYSRHTVTVIFWCSIFLTIVQIRAVSGDDHNFLTAFRLGFFYSAFYSAAFALFMIFYQRVINPQFYPTYRKFFEDRLVTAKLSPDLIASRMRQFDMSFNGDFPTYVLLFLYMAMGGAILSAIAAAIFRNPVKNG
;
A
#
# COMPACT_ATOMS: atom_id res chain seq x y z
N MET A 1 1.89 -7.24 -21.39
CA MET A 1 0.81 -7.57 -20.43
C MET A 1 1.09 -8.78 -19.54
N LYS A 2 1.61 -9.91 -20.05
CA LYS A 2 1.87 -11.12 -19.22
C LYS A 2 2.74 -10.87 -17.97
N ILE A 3 3.85 -10.12 -18.11
CA ILE A 3 4.75 -9.77 -17.00
C ILE A 3 4.03 -8.93 -15.93
N LEU A 4 3.25 -7.94 -16.37
CA LEU A 4 2.50 -7.04 -15.50
C LEU A 4 1.54 -7.84 -14.60
N PHE A 5 0.67 -8.66 -15.18
CA PHE A 5 -0.30 -9.43 -14.40
C PHE A 5 0.34 -10.50 -13.53
N ARG A 6 1.41 -11.16 -14.01
CA ARG A 6 2.17 -12.12 -13.20
C ARG A 6 2.72 -11.46 -11.94
N ASN A 7 3.43 -10.34 -12.11
CA ASN A 7 4.05 -9.64 -10.99
C ASN A 7 3.01 -8.98 -10.08
N LEU A 8 1.86 -8.58 -10.61
CA LEU A 8 0.72 -8.11 -9.84
C LEU A 8 0.19 -9.23 -8.93
N GLY A 9 -0.03 -10.41 -9.48
CA GLY A 9 -0.46 -11.59 -8.72
C GLY A 9 0.52 -11.98 -7.62
N TYR A 10 1.83 -12.00 -7.91
CA TYR A 10 2.85 -12.27 -6.89
C TYR A 10 2.88 -11.23 -5.78
N ALA A 11 2.81 -9.94 -6.11
CA ALA A 11 2.80 -8.88 -5.10
C ALA A 11 1.56 -8.95 -4.22
N LEU A 12 0.37 -9.18 -4.81
CA LEU A 12 -0.87 -9.35 -4.04
C LEU A 12 -0.80 -10.58 -3.13
N LEU A 13 -0.31 -11.71 -3.63
CA LEU A 13 -0.13 -12.91 -2.82
C LEU A 13 0.81 -12.67 -1.63
N LEU A 14 1.98 -12.06 -1.87
CA LEU A 14 2.93 -11.72 -0.80
C LEU A 14 2.32 -10.77 0.24
N THR A 15 1.54 -9.80 -0.21
CA THR A 15 0.82 -8.87 0.67
C THR A 15 -0.22 -9.57 1.52
N ILE A 16 -1.03 -10.45 0.93
CA ILE A 16 -2.02 -11.24 1.65
C ILE A 16 -1.32 -12.10 2.72
N ILE A 17 -0.25 -12.81 2.34
CA ILE A 17 0.56 -13.61 3.27
C ILE A 17 1.11 -12.72 4.39
N SER A 18 1.66 -11.55 4.07
CA SER A 18 2.19 -10.61 5.06
C SER A 18 1.11 -10.16 6.07
N VAL A 19 -0.10 -9.85 5.60
CA VAL A 19 -1.22 -9.48 6.48
C VAL A 19 -1.64 -10.65 7.37
N PHE A 20 -1.69 -11.87 6.84
CA PHE A 20 -2.00 -13.06 7.65
C PHE A 20 -0.91 -13.42 8.65
N VAL A 21 0.37 -13.26 8.30
CA VAL A 21 1.49 -13.44 9.25
C VAL A 21 1.39 -12.41 10.36
N ASN A 22 1.17 -11.13 10.04
CA ASN A 22 0.94 -10.09 11.05
C ASN A 22 -0.28 -10.40 11.94
N HIS A 23 -1.34 -10.96 11.36
CA HIS A 23 -2.51 -11.39 12.13
C HIS A 23 -2.19 -12.57 13.06
N ALA A 24 -1.56 -13.62 12.56
CA ALA A 24 -1.20 -14.81 13.33
C ALA A 24 -0.22 -14.51 14.47
N LEU A 25 0.69 -13.55 14.28
CA LEU A 25 1.63 -13.08 15.31
C LEU A 25 0.99 -12.09 16.31
N GLY A 26 -0.29 -11.77 16.14
CA GLY A 26 -1.04 -10.85 17.01
C GLY A 26 -0.76 -9.37 16.77
N PHE A 27 0.02 -9.01 15.73
CA PHE A 27 0.40 -7.62 15.43
C PHE A 27 -0.79 -6.79 14.93
N ASN A 28 -1.83 -7.44 14.41
CA ASN A 28 -3.08 -6.81 14.00
C ASN A 28 -4.20 -6.93 15.05
N THR A 29 -3.92 -7.42 16.26
CA THR A 29 -4.95 -7.67 17.29
C THR A 29 -4.54 -7.16 18.66
N GLU A 30 -3.41 -7.61 19.18
CA GLU A 30 -2.98 -7.36 20.58
C GLU A 30 -1.70 -6.53 20.65
N ARG A 31 -0.76 -6.78 19.74
CA ARG A 31 0.59 -6.18 19.71
C ARG A 31 0.68 -5.07 18.67
N HIS A 32 -0.21 -4.09 18.80
CA HIS A 32 -0.29 -2.94 17.87
C HIS A 32 0.97 -2.08 17.87
N ASP A 33 1.76 -2.11 18.95
CA ASP A 33 3.09 -1.50 19.06
C ASP A 33 4.07 -2.00 17.98
N ILE A 34 4.03 -3.30 17.67
CA ILE A 34 4.79 -3.89 16.57
C ILE A 34 4.04 -3.74 15.25
N GLY A 35 2.71 -3.88 15.30
CA GLY A 35 1.83 -3.69 14.16
C GLY A 35 2.01 -2.35 13.44
N ASP A 36 2.27 -1.26 14.17
CA ASP A 36 2.56 0.07 13.62
C ASP A 36 3.70 0.04 12.59
N TYR A 37 4.73 -0.76 12.84
CA TYR A 37 5.86 -0.89 11.93
C TYR A 37 5.62 -1.98 10.88
N SER A 38 5.14 -3.15 11.31
CA SER A 38 5.05 -4.32 10.43
C SER A 38 4.03 -4.17 9.32
N ARG A 39 2.98 -3.36 9.50
CA ARG A 39 1.97 -3.07 8.47
C ARG A 39 2.55 -2.34 7.25
N HIS A 40 3.65 -1.60 7.40
CA HIS A 40 4.35 -0.96 6.27
C HIS A 40 5.01 -1.96 5.31
N THR A 41 5.18 -3.22 5.70
CA THR A 41 5.71 -4.29 4.82
C THR A 41 4.91 -4.39 3.52
N VAL A 42 3.59 -4.21 3.57
CA VAL A 42 2.73 -4.24 2.38
C VAL A 42 3.09 -3.11 1.40
N THR A 43 3.36 -1.92 1.92
CA THR A 43 3.81 -0.78 1.12
C THR A 43 5.17 -1.06 0.48
N VAL A 44 6.10 -1.68 1.21
CA VAL A 44 7.41 -2.07 0.68
C VAL A 44 7.27 -3.10 -0.44
N ILE A 45 6.46 -4.14 -0.25
CA ILE A 45 6.18 -5.17 -1.28
C ILE A 45 5.69 -4.50 -2.56
N PHE A 46 4.71 -3.60 -2.43
CA PHE A 46 4.14 -2.85 -3.54
C PHE A 46 5.18 -1.99 -4.27
N TRP A 47 6.02 -1.28 -3.52
CA TRP A 47 7.05 -0.42 -4.10
C TRP A 47 8.10 -1.23 -4.87
N CYS A 48 8.62 -2.28 -4.25
CA CYS A 48 9.58 -3.17 -4.91
C CYS A 48 8.98 -3.81 -6.16
N SER A 49 7.71 -4.20 -6.12
CA SER A 49 7.07 -4.88 -7.25
C SER A 49 6.87 -3.96 -8.46
N ILE A 50 6.63 -2.65 -8.25
CA ILE A 50 6.59 -1.65 -9.33
C ILE A 50 7.95 -1.59 -10.05
N PHE A 51 9.04 -1.44 -9.29
CA PHE A 51 10.39 -1.36 -9.84
C PHE A 51 10.76 -2.62 -10.61
N LEU A 52 10.55 -3.79 -10.01
CA LEU A 52 10.83 -5.08 -10.65
C LEU A 52 10.01 -5.26 -11.94
N THR A 53 8.76 -4.83 -11.94
CA THR A 53 7.89 -4.94 -13.12
C THR A 53 8.38 -4.05 -14.25
N ILE A 54 8.73 -2.79 -13.96
CA ILE A 54 9.25 -1.87 -14.98
C ILE A 54 10.58 -2.36 -15.54
N VAL A 55 11.50 -2.82 -14.68
CA VAL A 55 12.80 -3.38 -15.12
C VAL A 55 12.62 -4.61 -16.00
N GLN A 56 11.75 -5.55 -15.62
CA GLN A 56 11.50 -6.76 -16.41
C GLN A 56 10.83 -6.44 -17.75
N ILE A 57 9.92 -5.46 -17.78
CA ILE A 57 9.30 -5.05 -19.05
C ILE A 57 10.34 -4.35 -19.93
N ARG A 58 11.19 -3.47 -19.39
CA ARG A 58 12.30 -2.86 -20.13
C ARG A 58 13.18 -3.93 -20.80
N ALA A 59 13.58 -4.95 -20.03
CA ALA A 59 14.47 -6.00 -20.53
C ALA A 59 13.89 -6.76 -21.74
N VAL A 60 12.55 -6.85 -21.84
CA VAL A 60 11.87 -7.53 -22.96
C VAL A 60 11.50 -6.56 -24.07
N SER A 61 11.21 -5.30 -23.76
CA SER A 61 10.82 -4.27 -24.73
C SER A 61 12.00 -3.63 -25.46
N GLY A 62 13.24 -3.80 -24.98
CA GLY A 62 14.43 -3.27 -25.63
C GLY A 62 14.34 -1.75 -25.83
N ASP A 63 14.62 -1.29 -27.05
CA ASP A 63 14.67 0.13 -27.43
C ASP A 63 13.32 0.86 -27.36
N ASP A 64 12.20 0.14 -27.48
CA ASP A 64 10.84 0.73 -27.47
C ASP A 64 10.39 1.19 -26.07
N HIS A 65 11.18 0.89 -25.03
CA HIS A 65 10.88 1.26 -23.66
C HIS A 65 11.24 2.73 -23.36
N ASN A 66 10.31 3.62 -23.67
CA ASN A 66 10.38 5.04 -23.32
C ASN A 66 9.65 5.35 -21.99
N PHE A 67 9.87 6.57 -21.50
CA PHE A 67 9.29 7.05 -20.24
C PHE A 67 7.76 6.91 -20.18
N LEU A 68 7.05 7.31 -21.24
CA LEU A 68 5.59 7.30 -21.25
C LEU A 68 5.03 5.89 -21.19
N THR A 69 5.65 4.95 -21.91
CA THR A 69 5.30 3.53 -21.86
C THR A 69 5.55 2.96 -20.46
N ALA A 70 6.72 3.24 -19.87
CA ALA A 70 7.07 2.80 -18.52
C ALA A 70 6.12 3.36 -17.45
N PHE A 71 5.84 4.66 -17.52
CA PHE A 71 4.95 5.35 -16.59
C PHE A 71 3.52 4.82 -16.69
N ARG A 72 2.98 4.67 -17.91
CA ARG A 72 1.63 4.10 -18.12
C ARG A 72 1.50 2.71 -17.53
N LEU A 73 2.49 1.85 -17.76
CA LEU A 73 2.50 0.48 -17.22
C LEU A 73 2.55 0.46 -15.69
N GLY A 74 3.42 1.28 -15.09
CA GLY A 74 3.50 1.42 -13.65
C GLY A 74 2.21 2.01 -13.05
N PHE A 75 1.62 3.01 -13.70
CA PHE A 75 0.35 3.60 -13.30
C PHE A 75 -0.79 2.57 -13.29
N PHE A 76 -0.94 1.79 -14.37
CA PHE A 76 -1.93 0.72 -14.41
C PHE A 76 -1.66 -0.35 -13.35
N TYR A 77 -0.41 -0.76 -13.17
CA TYR A 77 -0.02 -1.68 -12.11
C TYR A 77 -0.44 -1.15 -10.73
N SER A 78 -0.14 0.12 -10.46
CA SER A 78 -0.48 0.81 -9.23
C SER A 78 -2.00 0.84 -8.99
N ALA A 79 -2.78 1.22 -9.99
CA ALA A 79 -4.24 1.29 -9.89
C ALA A 79 -4.86 -0.10 -9.63
N PHE A 80 -4.45 -1.12 -10.38
CA PHE A 80 -4.99 -2.48 -10.20
C PHE A 80 -4.59 -3.06 -8.84
N TYR A 81 -3.32 -2.89 -8.43
CA TYR A 81 -2.85 -3.34 -7.13
C TYR A 81 -3.65 -2.67 -6.00
N SER A 82 -3.80 -1.35 -6.07
CA SER A 82 -4.48 -0.56 -5.04
C SER A 82 -5.96 -0.94 -4.92
N ALA A 83 -6.63 -1.19 -6.04
CA ALA A 83 -8.02 -1.64 -6.04
C ALA A 83 -8.16 -3.04 -5.42
N ALA A 84 -7.34 -3.99 -5.85
CA ALA A 84 -7.36 -5.35 -5.31
C ALA A 84 -6.99 -5.38 -3.82
N PHE A 85 -6.02 -4.57 -3.41
CA PHE A 85 -5.62 -4.46 -2.01
C PHE A 85 -6.71 -3.82 -1.14
N ALA A 86 -7.37 -2.76 -1.62
CA ALA A 86 -8.50 -2.16 -0.90
C ALA A 86 -9.65 -3.15 -0.72
N LEU A 87 -10.00 -3.91 -1.77
CA LEU A 87 -11.00 -4.98 -1.69
C LEU A 87 -10.60 -6.08 -0.70
N PHE A 88 -9.33 -6.48 -0.71
CA PHE A 88 -8.82 -7.43 0.27
C PHE A 88 -8.92 -6.88 1.70
N MET A 89 -8.58 -5.61 1.93
CA MET A 89 -8.68 -4.99 3.25
C MET A 89 -10.13 -4.86 3.73
N ILE A 90 -11.08 -4.60 2.83
CA ILE A 90 -12.52 -4.66 3.13
C ILE A 90 -12.88 -6.05 3.65
N PHE A 91 -12.53 -7.09 2.91
CA PHE A 91 -12.79 -8.47 3.31
C PHE A 91 -12.10 -8.81 4.65
N TYR A 92 -10.82 -8.47 4.79
CA TYR A 92 -10.05 -8.74 5.98
C TYR A 92 -10.66 -8.08 7.23
N GLN A 93 -10.95 -6.77 7.18
CA GLN A 93 -11.50 -6.07 8.35
C GLN A 93 -12.96 -6.45 8.62
N ARG A 94 -13.77 -6.80 7.62
CA ARG A 94 -15.19 -7.12 7.84
C ARG A 94 -15.44 -8.57 8.21
N VAL A 95 -14.60 -9.49 7.76
CA VAL A 95 -14.83 -10.94 7.88
C VAL A 95 -13.80 -11.62 8.76
N ILE A 96 -12.51 -11.32 8.58
CA ILE A 96 -11.43 -12.03 9.28
C ILE A 96 -11.11 -11.39 10.63
N ASN A 97 -10.96 -10.06 10.67
CA ASN A 97 -10.55 -9.33 11.86
C ASN A 97 -11.43 -8.09 12.11
N PRO A 98 -12.72 -8.29 12.45
CA PRO A 98 -13.65 -7.20 12.80
C PRO A 98 -13.22 -6.41 14.05
N GLN A 99 -12.34 -6.97 14.87
CA GLN A 99 -11.83 -6.30 16.08
C GLN A 99 -10.60 -5.42 15.81
N PHE A 100 -10.07 -5.39 14.59
CA PHE A 100 -8.90 -4.57 14.25
C PHE A 100 -9.10 -3.10 14.62
N TYR A 101 -10.17 -2.47 14.13
CA TYR A 101 -10.43 -1.05 14.38
C TYR A 101 -10.61 -0.72 15.87
N PRO A 102 -11.52 -1.36 16.64
CA PRO A 102 -11.73 -0.97 18.03
C PRO A 102 -10.48 -1.20 18.90
N THR A 103 -9.74 -2.29 18.67
CA THR A 103 -8.49 -2.56 19.43
C THR A 103 -7.40 -1.58 19.07
N TYR A 104 -7.22 -1.26 17.79
CA TYR A 104 -6.18 -0.34 17.34
C TYR A 104 -6.51 1.10 17.72
N ARG A 105 -7.79 1.51 17.66
CA ARG A 105 -8.26 2.82 18.10
C ARG A 105 -7.95 3.05 19.58
N LYS A 106 -8.26 2.06 20.43
CA LYS A 106 -7.96 2.14 21.87
C LYS A 106 -6.45 2.27 22.11
N PHE A 107 -5.65 1.41 21.47
CA PHE A 107 -4.19 1.50 21.56
C PHE A 107 -3.65 2.88 21.16
N PHE A 108 -4.17 3.44 20.06
CA PHE A 108 -3.76 4.76 19.59
C PHE A 108 -4.16 5.87 20.57
N GLU A 109 -5.38 5.83 21.09
CA GLU A 109 -5.86 6.78 22.11
C GLU A 109 -5.01 6.72 23.39
N ASP A 110 -4.73 5.52 23.90
CA ASP A 110 -3.89 5.29 25.09
C ASP A 110 -2.49 5.88 24.91
N ARG A 111 -1.91 5.79 23.70
CA ARG A 111 -0.61 6.41 23.38
C ARG A 111 -0.66 7.93 23.41
N LEU A 112 -1.73 8.55 22.89
CA LEU A 112 -1.87 10.01 22.88
C LEU A 112 -2.06 10.56 24.30
N VAL A 113 -2.85 9.87 25.12
CA VAL A 113 -3.05 10.21 26.54
C VAL A 113 -1.74 10.06 27.31
N THR A 114 -1.01 8.96 27.10
CA THR A 114 0.31 8.74 27.73
C THR A 114 1.33 9.79 27.33
N ALA A 115 1.27 10.27 26.08
CA ALA A 115 2.09 11.38 25.59
C ALA A 115 1.68 12.76 26.17
N LYS A 116 0.67 12.81 27.05
CA LYS A 116 0.18 14.02 27.73
C LYS A 116 -0.22 15.14 26.76
N LEU A 117 -0.81 14.75 25.62
CA LEU A 117 -1.33 15.73 24.68
C LEU A 117 -2.58 16.42 25.23
N SER A 118 -2.80 17.67 24.85
CA SER A 118 -4.02 18.41 25.20
C SER A 118 -5.28 17.73 24.62
N PRO A 119 -6.45 17.82 25.28
CA PRO A 119 -7.68 17.19 24.80
C PRO A 119 -8.06 17.54 23.35
N ASP A 120 -7.89 18.80 22.95
CA ASP A 120 -8.20 19.24 21.58
C ASP A 120 -7.30 18.57 20.53
N LEU A 121 -6.02 18.40 20.87
CA LEU A 121 -5.06 17.71 20.01
C LEU A 121 -5.37 16.21 19.92
N ILE A 122 -5.76 15.58 21.04
CA ILE A 122 -6.20 14.18 21.06
C ILE A 122 -7.40 14.02 20.12
N ALA A 123 -8.45 14.84 20.28
CA ALA A 123 -9.65 14.78 19.44
C ALA A 123 -9.31 14.97 17.94
N SER A 124 -8.41 15.89 17.62
CA SER A 124 -7.94 16.09 16.25
C SER A 124 -7.23 14.86 15.67
N ARG A 125 -6.32 14.25 16.44
CA ARG A 125 -5.59 13.03 16.03
C ARG A 125 -6.51 11.82 15.92
N MET A 126 -7.47 11.66 16.82
CA MET A 126 -8.47 10.59 16.74
C MET A 126 -9.32 10.72 15.48
N ARG A 127 -9.72 11.94 15.07
CA ARG A 127 -10.44 12.12 13.79
C ARG A 127 -9.61 11.71 12.58
N GLN A 128 -8.32 12.05 12.56
CA GLN A 128 -7.42 11.61 11.48
C GLN A 128 -7.26 10.09 11.45
N PHE A 129 -7.18 9.47 12.63
CA PHE A 129 -7.15 8.03 12.78
C PHE A 129 -8.42 7.38 12.23
N ASP A 130 -9.59 7.88 12.63
CA ASP A 130 -10.88 7.34 12.22
C ASP A 130 -11.05 7.43 10.70
N MET A 131 -10.66 8.55 10.07
CA MET A 131 -10.64 8.68 8.60
C MET A 131 -9.77 7.63 7.90
N SER A 132 -8.75 7.10 8.58
CA SER A 132 -7.76 6.19 8.00
C SER A 132 -8.05 4.72 8.30
N PHE A 133 -8.82 4.41 9.34
CA PHE A 133 -8.95 3.05 9.87
C PHE A 133 -10.37 2.61 10.26
N ASN A 134 -11.39 3.48 10.23
CA ASN A 134 -12.76 3.16 10.66
C ASN A 134 -13.42 2.05 9.81
N GLY A 135 -12.89 1.77 8.61
CA GLY A 135 -13.35 0.65 7.79
C GLY A 135 -14.72 0.90 7.15
N ASP A 136 -15.07 2.18 6.96
CA ASP A 136 -16.19 2.64 6.14
C ASP A 136 -15.77 2.85 4.68
N PHE A 137 -16.74 3.14 3.80
CA PHE A 137 -16.47 3.36 2.38
C PHE A 137 -15.41 4.46 2.13
N PRO A 138 -15.50 5.65 2.75
CA PRO A 138 -14.45 6.68 2.63
C PRO A 138 -13.04 6.19 3.00
N THR A 139 -12.91 5.40 4.08
CA THR A 139 -11.62 4.83 4.51
C THR A 139 -10.97 4.02 3.39
N TYR A 140 -11.72 3.15 2.71
CA TYR A 140 -11.17 2.31 1.64
C TYR A 140 -10.90 3.08 0.34
N VAL A 141 -11.70 4.11 0.05
CA VAL A 141 -11.40 5.04 -1.05
C VAL A 141 -10.10 5.77 -0.79
N LEU A 142 -9.89 6.27 0.44
CA LEU A 142 -8.63 6.90 0.83
C LEU A 142 -7.46 5.93 0.77
N LEU A 143 -7.63 4.68 1.21
CA LEU A 143 -6.60 3.65 1.08
C LEU A 143 -6.23 3.40 -0.39
N PHE A 144 -7.23 3.27 -1.26
CA PHE A 144 -7.02 3.13 -2.70
C PHE A 144 -6.24 4.32 -3.25
N LEU A 145 -6.65 5.55 -2.96
CA LEU A 145 -6.01 6.76 -3.45
C LEU A 145 -4.58 6.89 -2.93
N TYR A 146 -4.35 6.65 -1.64
CA TYR A 146 -3.04 6.70 -1.02
C TYR A 146 -2.07 5.73 -1.70
N MET A 147 -2.48 4.47 -1.89
CA MET A 147 -1.66 3.47 -2.55
C MET A 147 -1.46 3.81 -4.04
N ALA A 148 -2.52 4.23 -4.74
CA ALA A 148 -2.46 4.54 -6.16
C ALA A 148 -1.54 5.74 -6.45
N MET A 149 -1.63 6.80 -5.63
CA MET A 149 -0.77 7.99 -5.74
C MET A 149 0.68 7.65 -5.45
N GLY A 150 0.95 6.92 -4.35
CA GLY A 150 2.31 6.48 -4.02
C GLY A 150 2.91 5.65 -5.15
N GLY A 151 2.14 4.70 -5.70
CA GLY A 151 2.59 3.89 -6.82
C GLY A 151 2.75 4.68 -8.13
N ALA A 152 1.94 5.71 -8.38
CA ALA A 152 2.10 6.59 -9.54
C ALA A 152 3.40 7.39 -9.47
N ILE A 153 3.73 7.94 -8.30
CA ILE A 153 5.00 8.64 -8.05
C ILE A 153 6.19 7.69 -8.29
N LEU A 154 6.13 6.49 -7.72
CA LEU A 154 7.19 5.49 -7.92
C LEU A 154 7.29 5.01 -9.37
N SER A 155 6.17 4.94 -10.07
CA SER A 155 6.15 4.63 -11.50
C SER A 155 6.85 5.72 -12.31
N ALA A 156 6.66 6.99 -11.96
CA ALA A 156 7.38 8.10 -12.59
C ALA A 156 8.88 8.03 -12.29
N ILE A 157 9.28 7.74 -11.05
CA ILE A 157 10.68 7.57 -10.64
C ILE A 157 11.31 6.40 -11.40
N ALA A 158 10.68 5.23 -11.38
CA ALA A 158 11.17 4.05 -12.08
C ALA A 158 11.22 4.26 -13.60
N ALA A 159 10.22 4.93 -14.19
CA ALA A 159 10.25 5.32 -15.60
C ALA A 159 11.40 6.27 -15.92
N ALA A 160 11.73 7.21 -15.03
CA ALA A 160 12.86 8.13 -15.22
C ALA A 160 14.21 7.41 -15.12
N ILE A 161 14.36 6.47 -14.18
CA ILE A 161 15.59 5.68 -13.99
C ILE A 161 15.80 4.68 -15.14
N PHE A 162 14.72 4.02 -15.57
CA PHE A 162 14.79 2.90 -16.50
C PHE A 162 14.39 3.24 -17.93
N ARG A 163 14.21 4.53 -18.28
CA ARG A 163 14.06 4.94 -19.68
C ARG A 163 15.33 4.64 -20.47
N ASN A 164 15.18 4.31 -21.74
CA ASN A 164 16.29 4.43 -22.67
C ASN A 164 16.58 5.92 -22.94
N PRO A 165 17.86 6.33 -23.02
CA PRO A 165 18.18 7.65 -23.54
C PRO A 165 17.59 7.76 -24.95
N VAL A 166 16.93 8.88 -25.25
CA VAL A 166 16.50 9.21 -26.60
C VAL A 166 17.73 9.06 -27.50
N LYS A 167 17.65 8.23 -28.54
CA LYS A 167 18.66 8.24 -29.61
C LYS A 167 18.62 9.65 -30.19
N ASN A 168 19.56 10.49 -29.77
CA ASN A 168 19.85 11.73 -30.49
C ASN A 168 20.33 11.26 -31.87
N GLY A 169 19.45 11.41 -32.86
CA GLY A 169 19.74 11.10 -34.25
C GLY A 169 20.89 11.94 -34.79
#